data_AF-A0AA35IYX1-F1
#
_entry.id   AF-A0AA35IYX1-F1
#
_cell.length_a   1.000
_cell.length_b   1.000
_cell.length_c   1.000
_cell.angle_alpha   90.00
_cell.angle_beta   90.00
_cell.angle_gamma   90.00
#
_symmetry.space_group_name_H-M   'P 1'
#
loop_
_entity.id
_entity.type
_entity.pdbx_description
1 polymer ?
#
loop_
_entity_poly.entity_id
_entity_poly.type
_entity_poly.pdbx_seq_one_letter_code
_entity_poly.pdbx_strand_id
1 'polypeptide(L)'
;MTGFQGIATHKNPHIKKVAVLQCKPNQEGALNIIKEIARKVSFLMKENHLKVVSLVEFYPRDQRLLGMNVNHGLKIMLRLRCPTDEFQFLSMESILGTMLHELTHNLFGPHDKKFYDKLDELIGRQWVIEQRGLYDTFLGNGHRLGGRSNLRSAGDPVTGMQTNTGIVRRRNKGVKLGTLNSEGVSSKNRGKSPREMAALAAERRYKDDRWCGETKNNKDQIISDNNKDSLEIVILDDDDEQESPRDKLVEVIDLT
;
A
#
# COMPACT_ATOMS: atom_id res chain seq x y z
N MET A 1 -20.25 28.00 -3.26
CA MET A 1 -20.68 26.58 -3.16
C MET A 1 -19.69 25.75 -3.96
N THR A 2 -18.63 25.28 -3.32
CA THR A 2 -17.62 24.41 -3.95
C THR A 2 -18.15 22.99 -3.96
N GLY A 3 -18.54 22.51 -5.14
CA GLY A 3 -19.00 21.14 -5.32
C GLY A 3 -17.85 20.18 -5.07
N PHE A 4 -17.98 19.35 -4.03
CA PHE A 4 -17.23 18.11 -3.93
C PHE A 4 -17.71 17.20 -5.06
N GLN A 5 -16.98 17.20 -6.18
CA GLN A 5 -17.13 16.17 -7.20
C GLN A 5 -16.85 14.83 -6.53
N GLY A 6 -17.85 13.97 -6.46
CA GLY A 6 -17.69 12.59 -6.00
C GLY A 6 -16.62 11.93 -6.86
N ILE A 7 -15.44 11.76 -6.28
CA ILE A 7 -14.36 10.99 -6.88
C ILE A 7 -14.87 9.56 -6.92
N ALA A 8 -15.15 9.03 -8.11
CA ALA A 8 -15.42 7.61 -8.28
C ALA A 8 -14.28 6.84 -7.60
N THR A 9 -14.61 6.11 -6.53
CA THR A 9 -13.61 5.46 -5.68
C THR A 9 -13.14 4.19 -6.37
N HIS A 10 -12.09 4.31 -7.16
CA HIS A 10 -11.57 3.18 -7.94
C HIS A 10 -10.91 2.13 -7.02
N LYS A 11 -11.39 0.89 -7.14
CA LYS A 11 -10.94 -0.27 -6.36
C LYS A 11 -9.53 -0.68 -6.76
N ASN A 12 -8.70 -0.99 -5.76
CA ASN A 12 -7.40 -1.63 -5.97
C ASN A 12 -7.60 -3.15 -6.13
N PRO A 13 -7.28 -3.76 -7.29
CA PRO A 13 -7.49 -5.20 -7.52
C PRO A 13 -6.53 -6.09 -6.71
N HIS A 14 -5.50 -5.51 -6.11
CA HIS A 14 -4.52 -6.24 -5.30
C HIS A 14 -4.86 -6.30 -3.82
N ILE A 15 -5.97 -5.66 -3.41
CA ILE A 15 -6.50 -5.68 -2.04
C ILE A 15 -7.93 -6.23 -2.10
N LYS A 16 -8.19 -7.38 -1.45
CA LYS A 16 -9.51 -8.03 -1.51
C LYS A 16 -10.55 -7.35 -0.61
N LYS A 17 -10.17 -7.02 0.63
CA LYS A 17 -11.08 -6.51 1.65
C LYS A 17 -10.48 -5.31 2.36
N VAL A 18 -11.32 -4.32 2.67
CA VAL A 18 -10.97 -3.20 3.53
C VAL A 18 -11.94 -3.12 4.70
N ALA A 19 -11.44 -2.85 5.91
CA ALA A 19 -12.29 -2.76 7.10
C ALA A 19 -11.87 -1.62 8.01
N VAL A 20 -12.84 -1.04 8.73
CA VAL A 20 -12.60 0.03 9.71
C VAL A 20 -13.32 -0.26 11.04
N LEU A 21 -12.86 0.38 12.12
CA LEU A 21 -13.43 0.21 13.45
C LEU A 21 -14.76 0.96 13.57
N GLN A 22 -15.86 0.23 13.79
CA GLN A 22 -17.21 0.82 13.81
C GLN A 22 -17.53 1.54 15.12
N CYS A 23 -16.94 1.09 16.22
CA CYS A 23 -17.19 1.69 17.53
C CYS A 23 -16.46 3.05 17.70
N LYS A 24 -15.79 3.57 16.66
CA LYS A 24 -14.98 4.79 16.73
C LYS A 24 -15.68 5.96 16.04
N PRO A 25 -15.46 7.21 16.51
CA PRO A 25 -16.10 8.38 15.92
C PRO A 25 -15.69 8.57 14.46
N ASN A 26 -16.53 9.18 13.63
CA ASN A 26 -16.20 9.51 12.23
C ASN A 26 -15.73 8.30 11.38
N GLN A 27 -16.41 7.15 11.51
CA GLN A 27 -16.06 5.91 10.78
C GLN A 27 -16.03 6.09 9.25
N GLU A 28 -16.92 6.92 8.69
CA GLU A 28 -16.95 7.22 7.25
C GLU A 28 -15.66 7.91 6.77
N GLY A 29 -15.11 8.79 7.60
CA GLY A 29 -13.82 9.44 7.32
C GLY A 29 -12.67 8.45 7.32
N ALA A 30 -12.65 7.52 8.28
CA ALA A 30 -11.66 6.44 8.33
C ALA A 30 -11.76 5.54 7.08
N LEU A 31 -12.98 5.20 6.65
CA LEU A 31 -13.22 4.40 5.46
C LEU A 31 -12.74 5.11 4.18
N ASN A 32 -12.96 6.42 4.07
CA ASN A 32 -12.47 7.19 2.94
C ASN A 32 -10.94 7.24 2.90
N ILE A 33 -10.30 7.45 4.05
CA ILE A 33 -8.83 7.45 4.18
C ILE A 33 -8.25 6.10 3.77
N ILE A 34 -8.76 4.98 4.30
CA ILE A 34 -8.21 3.66 4.00
C ILE A 34 -8.43 3.27 2.53
N LYS A 35 -9.57 3.63 1.93
CA LYS A 35 -9.85 3.47 0.50
C LYS A 35 -8.91 4.32 -0.35
N GLU A 36 -8.62 5.55 0.05
CA GLU A 36 -7.70 6.42 -0.66
C GLU A 36 -6.26 5.87 -0.61
N ILE A 37 -5.81 5.38 0.55
CA ILE A 37 -4.51 4.70 0.68
C ILE A 37 -4.44 3.49 -0.24
N ALA A 38 -5.46 2.61 -0.21
CA ALA A 38 -5.56 1.45 -1.08
C ALA A 38 -5.45 1.84 -2.57
N ARG A 39 -6.13 2.92 -2.98
CA ARG A 39 -6.06 3.44 -4.35
C ARG A 39 -4.66 3.95 -4.70
N LYS A 40 -4.04 4.75 -3.83
CA LYS A 40 -2.72 5.34 -4.05
C LYS A 40 -1.64 4.30 -4.28
N VAL A 41 -1.67 3.17 -3.57
CA VAL A 41 -0.66 2.11 -3.70
C VAL A 41 -0.94 1.09 -4.80
N SER A 42 -2.07 1.19 -5.51
CA SER A 42 -2.51 0.21 -6.52
C SER A 42 -1.44 -0.07 -7.58
N PHE A 43 -0.93 0.96 -8.25
CA PHE A 43 0.06 0.79 -9.31
C PHE A 43 1.39 0.26 -8.77
N LEU A 44 1.79 0.69 -7.57
CA LEU A 44 2.99 0.19 -6.90
C LEU A 44 2.87 -1.31 -6.61
N MET A 45 1.71 -1.75 -6.13
CA MET A 45 1.43 -3.16 -5.86
C MET A 45 1.46 -4.00 -7.15
N LYS A 46 0.95 -3.46 -8.27
CA LYS A 46 1.01 -4.10 -9.58
C LYS A 46 2.45 -4.37 -10.03
N GLU A 47 3.30 -3.35 -9.99
CA GLU A 47 4.70 -3.44 -10.43
C GLU A 47 5.53 -4.40 -9.57
N ASN A 48 5.24 -4.45 -8.26
CA ASN A 48 5.96 -5.29 -7.32
C ASN A 48 5.30 -6.66 -7.07
N HIS A 49 4.21 -6.96 -7.78
CA HIS A 49 3.40 -8.18 -7.60
C HIS A 49 2.96 -8.44 -6.15
N LEU A 50 2.74 -7.36 -5.39
CA LEU A 50 2.30 -7.44 -4.01
C LEU A 50 0.79 -7.65 -3.97
N LYS A 51 0.34 -8.54 -3.06
CA LYS A 51 -1.07 -8.80 -2.82
C LYS A 51 -1.35 -8.71 -1.33
N VAL A 52 -2.52 -8.19 -0.99
CA VAL A 52 -3.01 -8.13 0.38
C VAL A 52 -4.43 -8.67 0.43
N VAL A 53 -4.72 -9.58 1.37
CA VAL A 53 -6.09 -10.11 1.51
C VAL A 53 -6.96 -9.09 2.24
N SER A 54 -6.53 -8.64 3.43
CA SER A 54 -7.30 -7.69 4.23
C SER A 54 -6.45 -6.49 4.66
N LEU A 55 -6.91 -5.28 4.33
CA LEU A 55 -6.35 -4.03 4.83
C LEU A 55 -7.32 -3.41 5.84
N VAL A 56 -6.93 -3.34 7.11
CA VAL A 56 -7.87 -2.99 8.19
C VAL A 56 -7.35 -1.87 9.08
N GLU A 57 -8.26 -1.06 9.61
CA GLU A 57 -7.95 -0.15 10.71
C GLU A 57 -7.74 -0.94 12.01
N PHE A 58 -6.80 -0.47 12.84
CA PHE A 58 -6.70 -0.90 14.23
C PHE A 58 -6.33 0.28 15.14
N TYR A 59 -6.59 0.15 16.44
CA TYR A 59 -6.29 1.18 17.41
C TYR A 59 -5.70 0.57 18.70
N PRO A 60 -4.45 0.09 18.64
CA PRO A 60 -3.85 -0.62 19.76
C PRO A 60 -3.59 0.32 20.95
N ARG A 61 -3.55 -0.24 22.17
CA ARG A 61 -3.20 0.53 23.39
C ARG A 61 -1.76 1.05 23.39
N ASP A 62 -0.83 0.35 22.73
CA ASP A 62 0.55 0.84 22.58
C ASP A 62 0.56 2.02 21.60
N GLN A 63 0.83 3.21 22.11
CA GLN A 63 0.83 4.45 21.33
C GLN A 63 1.92 4.47 20.23
N ARG A 64 2.95 3.63 20.34
CA ARG A 64 4.02 3.58 19.33
C ARG A 64 3.63 2.76 18.11
N LEU A 65 2.69 1.83 18.26
CA LEU A 65 2.34 0.89 17.20
C LEU A 65 1.47 1.59 16.14
N LEU A 66 2.01 1.79 14.93
CA LEU A 66 1.28 2.44 13.83
C LEU A 66 0.85 1.45 12.73
N GLY A 67 1.56 0.35 12.59
CA GLY A 67 1.30 -0.65 11.57
C GLY A 67 1.68 -2.05 12.01
N MET A 68 1.05 -3.05 11.40
CA MET A 68 1.43 -4.46 11.55
C MET A 68 1.04 -5.25 10.31
N ASN A 69 1.98 -6.05 9.82
CA ASN A 69 1.74 -7.08 8.83
C ASN A 69 1.57 -8.44 9.52
N VAL A 70 0.59 -9.21 9.07
CA VAL A 70 0.35 -10.58 9.52
C VAL A 70 0.49 -11.50 8.32
N ASN A 71 1.39 -12.48 8.44
CA ASN A 71 1.63 -13.52 7.45
C ASN A 71 1.91 -12.98 6.04
N HIS A 72 2.83 -12.02 5.92
CA HIS A 72 3.34 -11.52 4.64
C HIS A 72 2.24 -11.05 3.66
N GLY A 73 1.27 -10.27 4.16
CA GLY A 73 0.20 -9.68 3.36
C GLY A 73 -1.16 -10.38 3.50
N LEU A 74 -1.31 -11.37 4.39
CA LEU A 74 -2.65 -11.88 4.71
C LEU A 74 -3.51 -10.77 5.34
N LYS A 75 -2.99 -10.07 6.33
CA LYS A 75 -3.67 -8.94 6.95
C LYS A 75 -2.67 -7.83 7.23
N ILE A 76 -2.95 -6.63 6.73
CA ILE A 76 -2.21 -5.42 7.10
C ILE A 76 -3.13 -4.57 7.95
N MET A 77 -2.65 -4.18 9.12
CA MET A 77 -3.37 -3.33 10.07
C MET A 77 -2.70 -1.96 10.13
N LEU A 78 -3.47 -0.89 9.93
CA LEU A 78 -2.97 0.48 9.94
C LEU A 78 -3.70 1.29 11.02
N ARG A 79 -2.95 2.06 11.78
CA ARG A 79 -3.53 3.05 12.68
C ARG A 79 -3.84 4.29 11.86
N LEU A 80 -5.11 4.68 11.83
CA LEU A 80 -5.55 5.87 11.11
C LEU A 80 -5.69 7.09 12.03
N ARG A 81 -5.83 6.87 13.34
CA ARG A 81 -6.15 7.89 14.36
C ARG A 81 -4.96 8.25 15.22
N CYS A 82 -4.93 9.46 15.76
CA CYS A 82 -3.92 9.89 16.73
C CYS A 82 -4.03 9.05 18.01
N PRO A 83 -2.92 8.57 18.61
CA PRO A 83 -2.93 7.77 19.83
C PRO A 83 -3.47 8.50 21.07
N THR A 84 -3.41 9.84 21.05
CA THR A 84 -3.86 10.71 22.15
C THR A 84 -5.29 11.20 21.96
N ASP A 85 -5.81 11.15 20.74
CA ASP A 85 -7.13 11.66 20.38
C ASP A 85 -7.72 10.84 19.23
N GLU A 86 -8.76 10.06 19.53
CA GLU A 86 -9.42 9.20 18.54
C GLU A 86 -10.29 9.97 17.52
N PHE A 87 -10.58 11.25 17.77
CA PHE A 87 -11.32 12.10 16.82
C PHE A 87 -10.42 12.64 15.71
N GLN A 88 -9.11 12.71 15.96
CA GLN A 88 -8.14 13.23 15.02
C GLN A 88 -7.49 12.10 14.19
N PHE A 89 -7.47 12.27 12.87
CA PHE A 89 -6.74 11.37 11.99
C PHE A 89 -5.27 11.77 11.84
N LEU A 90 -4.42 10.77 11.61
CA LEU A 90 -3.04 10.98 11.19
C LEU A 90 -3.00 11.56 9.76
N SER A 91 -1.90 12.22 9.41
CA SER A 91 -1.73 12.74 8.06
C SER A 91 -1.69 11.60 7.03
N MET A 92 -2.25 11.85 5.85
CA MET A 92 -2.24 10.88 4.74
C MET A 92 -0.84 10.41 4.39
N GLU A 93 0.15 11.30 4.44
CA GLU A 93 1.56 10.99 4.20
C GLU A 93 2.12 10.01 5.25
N SER A 94 1.76 10.19 6.52
CA SER A 94 2.22 9.31 7.60
C SER A 94 1.59 7.92 7.49
N ILE A 95 0.31 7.85 7.13
CA ILE A 95 -0.39 6.58 6.92
C ILE A 95 0.16 5.88 5.67
N LEU A 96 0.42 6.62 4.59
CA LEU A 96 1.02 6.08 3.37
C LEU A 96 2.43 5.53 3.64
N GLY A 97 3.26 6.27 4.37
CA GLY A 97 4.59 5.80 4.77
C GLY A 97 4.53 4.50 5.58
N THR A 98 3.55 4.40 6.48
CA THR A 98 3.29 3.16 7.22
C THR A 98 2.84 2.02 6.29
N MET A 99 1.92 2.29 5.36
CA MET A 99 1.49 1.29 4.38
C MET A 99 2.64 0.75 3.54
N LEU A 100 3.57 1.60 3.09
CA LEU A 100 4.75 1.17 2.33
C LEU A 100 5.72 0.32 3.18
N HIS A 101 5.87 0.67 4.46
CA HIS A 101 6.62 -0.13 5.42
C HIS A 101 6.01 -1.52 5.57
N GLU A 102 4.71 -1.61 5.83
CA GLU A 102 4.02 -2.89 5.97
C GLU A 102 4.03 -3.70 4.67
N LEU A 103 3.91 -3.07 3.50
CA LEU A 103 4.05 -3.75 2.21
C LEU A 103 5.44 -4.36 2.01
N THR A 104 6.48 -3.74 2.57
CA THR A 104 7.85 -4.29 2.53
C THR A 104 7.94 -5.58 3.34
N HIS A 105 7.16 -5.71 4.42
CA HIS A 105 7.05 -6.95 5.19
C HIS A 105 6.42 -8.12 4.44
N ASN A 106 5.77 -7.91 3.29
CA ASN A 106 5.39 -9.02 2.41
C ASN A 106 6.61 -9.78 1.87
N LEU A 107 7.76 -9.12 1.76
CA LEU A 107 9.00 -9.68 1.20
C LEU A 107 10.05 -9.94 2.29
N PHE A 108 10.19 -9.04 3.25
CA PHE A 108 11.25 -9.06 4.25
C PHE A 108 10.69 -8.86 5.67
N GLY A 109 10.80 -9.88 6.52
CA GLY A 109 10.39 -9.77 7.92
C GLY A 109 11.26 -8.83 8.77
N PRO A 110 12.57 -9.07 8.91
CA PRO A 110 13.41 -8.27 9.80
C PRO A 110 13.75 -6.90 9.21
N HIS A 111 13.93 -5.88 10.06
CA HIS A 111 14.44 -4.55 9.69
C HIS A 111 15.96 -4.57 9.42
N ASP A 112 16.38 -5.41 8.48
CA ASP A 112 17.75 -5.52 8.01
C ASP A 112 18.03 -4.51 6.88
N LYS A 113 19.26 -4.53 6.35
CA LYS A 113 19.61 -3.63 5.25
C LYS A 113 18.72 -3.84 4.01
N LYS A 114 18.33 -5.07 3.69
CA LYS A 114 17.50 -5.38 2.51
C LYS A 114 16.11 -4.79 2.64
N PHE A 115 15.56 -4.83 3.86
CA PHE A 115 14.28 -4.18 4.17
C PHE A 115 14.34 -2.69 3.84
N TYR A 116 15.33 -1.95 4.37
CA TYR A 116 15.43 -0.51 4.10
C TYR A 116 15.75 -0.18 2.65
N ASP A 117 16.63 -0.97 2.01
CA ASP A 117 16.94 -0.79 0.59
C ASP A 117 15.66 -0.93 -0.26
N LYS A 118 14.78 -1.88 0.08
CA LYS A 118 13.50 -2.05 -0.62
C LYS A 118 12.47 -0.97 -0.23
N LEU A 119 12.41 -0.58 1.04
CA LEU A 119 11.50 0.48 1.50
C LEU A 119 11.83 1.82 0.81
N ASP A 120 13.11 2.18 0.72
CA ASP A 120 13.55 3.40 0.03
C ASP A 120 13.18 3.36 -1.47
N GLU A 121 13.33 2.20 -2.12
CA GLU A 121 12.89 1.98 -3.50
C GLU A 121 11.37 2.21 -3.65
N LEU A 122 10.56 1.61 -2.76
CA LEU A 122 9.11 1.75 -2.79
C LEU A 122 8.66 3.19 -2.51
N ILE A 123 9.27 3.89 -1.57
CA ILE A 123 8.99 5.30 -1.26
C ILE A 123 9.30 6.18 -2.47
N GLY A 124 10.50 6.04 -3.04
CA GLY A 124 10.89 6.81 -4.23
C GLY A 124 9.98 6.53 -5.42
N ARG A 125 9.58 5.27 -5.61
CA ARG A 125 8.68 4.88 -6.69
C ARG A 125 7.27 5.42 -6.47
N GLN A 126 6.73 5.34 -5.26
CA GLN A 126 5.41 5.86 -4.90
C GLN A 126 5.33 7.37 -5.15
N TRP A 127 6.36 8.13 -4.80
CA TRP A 127 6.40 9.57 -5.06
C TRP A 127 6.29 9.86 -6.57
N VAL A 128 7.01 9.13 -7.42
CA VAL A 128 6.93 9.28 -8.88
C VAL A 128 5.53 8.91 -9.41
N ILE A 129 4.91 7.87 -8.86
CA ILE A 129 3.55 7.43 -9.21
C ILE A 129 2.56 8.55 -8.91
N GLU A 130 2.63 9.16 -7.72
CA GLU A 130 1.74 10.26 -7.32
C GLU A 130 1.91 11.50 -8.20
N GLN A 131 3.17 11.92 -8.46
CA GLN A 131 3.44 13.08 -9.31
C GLN A 131 2.97 12.90 -10.75
N ARG A 132 2.98 11.67 -11.25
CA ARG A 132 2.53 11.33 -12.60
C ARG A 132 1.05 10.94 -12.67
N GLY A 133 0.36 10.85 -11.52
CA GLY A 133 -1.01 10.39 -11.44
C GLY A 133 -1.23 8.98 -11.98
N LEU A 134 -0.25 8.08 -11.83
CA LEU A 134 -0.35 6.70 -12.32
C LEU A 134 -1.23 5.87 -11.37
N TYR A 135 -2.07 5.01 -11.94
CA TYR A 135 -2.93 4.07 -11.22
C TYR A 135 -3.06 2.77 -12.02
N ASP A 136 -3.43 1.67 -11.35
CA ASP A 136 -3.34 0.31 -11.89
C ASP A 136 -4.33 -0.02 -13.05
N THR A 137 -5.32 0.82 -13.31
CA THR A 137 -6.41 0.50 -14.25
C THR A 137 -6.79 1.69 -15.13
N PHE A 138 -6.79 1.60 -16.46
CA PHE A 138 -7.48 2.61 -17.30
C PHE A 138 -8.96 2.68 -16.87
N LEU A 139 -9.42 3.84 -16.40
CA LEU A 139 -10.64 4.00 -15.60
C LEU A 139 -11.91 4.18 -16.45
N GLY A 140 -12.35 3.12 -17.12
CA GLY A 140 -13.68 3.05 -17.72
C GLY A 140 -13.86 1.84 -18.62
N ASN A 141 -15.12 1.49 -18.93
CA ASN A 141 -15.42 0.65 -20.07
C ASN A 141 -14.84 1.35 -21.31
N GLY A 142 -13.69 0.88 -21.78
CA GLY A 142 -13.00 1.49 -22.91
C GLY A 142 -13.95 1.59 -24.08
N HIS A 143 -14.28 2.81 -24.49
CA HIS A 143 -15.09 3.02 -25.69
C HIS A 143 -14.18 2.88 -26.90
N ARG A 144 -14.51 1.94 -27.80
CA ARG A 144 -13.81 1.78 -29.06
C ARG A 144 -14.03 3.04 -29.91
N LEU A 145 -13.00 3.88 -30.03
CA LEU A 145 -13.04 5.05 -30.91
C LEU A 145 -12.75 4.60 -32.35
N GLY A 146 -13.80 4.15 -33.05
CA GLY A 146 -13.73 3.79 -34.46
C GLY A 146 -13.75 2.28 -34.76
N GLY A 147 -14.03 1.96 -36.02
CA GLY A 147 -14.19 0.60 -36.55
C GLY A 147 -15.64 0.30 -36.91
N ARG A 148 -15.93 0.15 -38.20
CA ARG A 148 -17.10 -0.61 -38.65
C ARG A 148 -16.72 -2.08 -38.66
N SER A 149 -17.59 -2.96 -38.16
CA SER A 149 -17.50 -4.39 -38.45
C SER A 149 -17.88 -4.61 -39.92
N ASN A 150 -16.99 -4.23 -40.84
CA ASN A 150 -17.09 -4.67 -42.22
C ASN A 150 -16.51 -6.09 -42.27
N LEU A 151 -17.41 -7.03 -41.95
CA LEU A 151 -17.39 -8.35 -42.56
C LEU A 151 -17.23 -8.14 -44.08
N ARG A 152 -16.24 -8.84 -44.66
CA ARG A 152 -15.84 -8.90 -46.08
C ARG A 152 -14.72 -7.95 -46.50
N SER A 153 -13.49 -8.44 -46.39
CA SER A 153 -12.62 -8.60 -47.56
C SER A 153 -11.56 -9.65 -47.25
N ALA A 154 -11.55 -10.70 -48.06
CA ALA A 154 -10.46 -11.66 -48.12
C ALA A 154 -9.17 -10.93 -48.47
N GLY A 155 -8.15 -11.06 -47.63
CA GLY A 155 -6.82 -10.53 -47.83
C GLY A 155 -5.94 -11.05 -46.72
N ASP A 156 -4.90 -11.79 -47.09
CA ASP A 156 -4.03 -12.58 -46.22
C ASP A 156 -3.50 -11.85 -44.97
N PRO A 157 -3.36 -12.54 -43.81
CA PRO A 157 -2.68 -11.97 -42.67
C PRO A 157 -1.18 -11.84 -42.98
N VAL A 158 -0.69 -10.61 -43.12
CA VAL A 158 0.74 -10.31 -43.05
C VAL A 158 1.19 -10.53 -41.61
N THR A 159 1.55 -11.76 -41.28
CA THR A 159 2.43 -12.09 -40.16
C THR A 159 3.81 -11.51 -40.46
N GLY A 160 4.15 -10.39 -39.83
CA GLY A 160 5.42 -9.72 -40.08
C GLY A 160 5.74 -8.61 -39.08
N MET A 161 5.62 -8.88 -37.78
CA MET A 161 6.24 -8.00 -36.77
C MET A 161 7.54 -8.67 -36.29
N GLN A 162 8.64 -8.33 -36.96
CA GLN A 162 9.99 -8.74 -36.54
C GLN A 162 10.30 -8.09 -35.18
N THR A 163 10.50 -8.93 -34.16
CA THR A 163 11.10 -8.50 -32.90
C THR A 163 12.59 -8.32 -33.09
N ASN A 164 13.05 -7.08 -33.25
CA ASN A 164 14.47 -6.74 -33.14
C ASN A 164 14.94 -6.90 -31.68
N THR A 165 15.24 -8.14 -31.28
CA THR A 165 15.99 -8.45 -30.07
C THR A 165 17.48 -8.19 -30.32
N GLY A 166 17.84 -6.92 -30.41
CA GLY A 166 19.23 -6.46 -30.42
C GLY A 166 19.83 -6.54 -29.03
N ILE A 167 20.31 -7.72 -28.63
CA ILE A 167 21.22 -7.90 -27.49
C ILE A 167 22.54 -7.19 -27.84
N VAL A 168 22.65 -5.91 -27.47
CA VAL A 168 23.93 -5.20 -27.47
C VAL A 168 24.55 -5.36 -26.09
N ARG A 169 25.39 -6.39 -25.95
CA ARG A 169 26.37 -6.49 -24.88
C ARG A 169 27.35 -5.31 -25.00
N ARG A 170 27.23 -4.29 -24.16
CA ARG A 170 28.34 -3.37 -23.86
C ARG A 170 28.92 -3.68 -22.49
N ARG A 171 30.10 -4.28 -22.53
CA ARG A 171 31.02 -4.47 -21.41
C ARG A 171 31.54 -3.10 -20.94
N ASN A 172 31.55 -2.95 -19.62
CA ASN A 172 32.45 -2.17 -18.77
C ASN A 172 32.53 -0.64 -18.92
N LYS A 173 31.95 0.06 -17.94
CA LYS A 173 32.69 1.09 -17.18
C LYS A 173 32.17 1.09 -15.74
N GLY A 174 33.04 0.70 -14.80
CA GLY A 174 32.71 0.62 -13.38
C GLY A 174 32.21 1.97 -12.88
N VAL A 175 31.02 1.96 -12.28
CA VAL A 175 30.51 3.09 -11.50
C VAL A 175 31.27 3.08 -10.18
N LYS A 176 32.12 4.09 -9.95
CA LYS A 176 32.66 4.38 -8.62
C LYS A 176 31.47 4.66 -7.70
N LEU A 177 31.12 3.69 -6.87
CA LEU A 177 30.19 3.88 -5.77
C LEU A 177 30.85 4.84 -4.78
N GLY A 178 30.37 6.08 -4.68
CA GLY A 178 30.74 6.96 -3.56
C GLY A 178 31.21 8.38 -3.85
N THR A 179 30.95 9.00 -5.01
CA THR A 179 31.09 10.48 -5.12
C THR A 179 30.27 11.06 -6.26
N LEU A 180 29.03 11.48 -5.98
CA LEU A 180 28.40 12.59 -6.69
C LEU A 180 27.53 13.35 -5.69
N ASN A 181 27.75 14.65 -5.65
CA ASN A 181 27.19 15.61 -4.70
C ASN A 181 25.66 15.54 -4.68
N SER A 182 25.12 15.00 -3.58
CA SER A 182 23.70 15.16 -3.26
C SER A 182 23.55 16.48 -2.52
N GLU A 183 23.17 17.52 -3.25
CA GLU A 183 22.67 18.80 -2.71
C GLU A 183 21.29 18.65 -2.03
N GLY A 184 21.04 17.51 -1.37
CA GLY A 184 19.79 17.22 -0.67
C GLY A 184 19.95 16.51 0.68
N VAL A 185 21.16 16.07 1.05
CA VAL A 185 21.37 15.46 2.37
C VAL A 185 21.54 16.58 3.40
N SER A 186 20.53 16.73 4.26
CA SER A 186 20.50 17.63 5.41
C SER A 186 21.89 17.79 6.05
N SER A 187 22.34 19.05 6.17
CA SER A 187 23.64 19.49 6.71
C SER A 187 23.97 18.97 8.13
N LYS A 188 23.07 18.22 8.77
CA LYS A 188 23.22 17.68 10.14
C LYS A 188 24.17 16.49 10.30
N ASN A 189 24.63 15.87 9.20
CA ASN A 189 25.45 14.65 9.26
C ASN A 189 26.89 14.80 8.72
N ARG A 190 27.30 16.01 8.30
CA ARG A 190 28.61 16.24 7.65
C ARG A 190 29.85 16.11 8.56
N GLY A 191 29.71 15.71 9.83
CA GLY A 191 30.81 15.56 10.78
C GLY A 191 30.89 14.21 11.50
N LYS A 192 30.00 13.25 11.18
CA LYS A 192 29.91 12.00 11.95
C LYS A 192 30.87 10.96 11.40
N SER A 193 31.60 10.29 12.31
CA SER A 193 32.46 9.17 11.93
C SER A 193 31.62 8.01 11.34
N PRO A 194 32.18 7.13 10.49
CA PRO A 194 31.48 5.94 10.02
C PRO A 194 30.90 5.08 11.16
N ARG A 195 31.62 5.01 12.30
CA ARG A 195 31.17 4.32 13.51
C ARG A 195 29.92 4.98 14.12
N GLU A 196 29.92 6.31 14.20
CA GLU A 196 28.78 7.07 14.72
C GLU A 196 27.55 6.96 13.80
N MET A 197 27.76 7.01 12.48
CA MET A 197 26.67 6.80 11.53
C MET A 197 26.06 5.40 11.63
N ALA A 198 26.89 4.37 11.82
CA ALA A 198 26.42 3.01 12.05
C ALA A 198 25.61 2.88 13.35
N ALA A 199 26.08 3.52 14.43
CA ALA A 199 25.36 3.55 15.70
C ALA A 199 23.99 4.24 15.56
N LEU A 200 23.95 5.40 14.90
CA LEU A 200 22.70 6.12 14.65
C LEU A 200 21.73 5.31 13.78
N ALA A 201 22.24 4.63 12.74
CA ALA A 201 21.43 3.73 11.93
C ALA A 201 20.86 2.57 12.77
N ALA A 202 21.66 1.97 13.65
CA ALA A 202 21.19 0.91 14.56
C ALA A 202 20.11 1.41 15.52
N GLU A 203 20.25 2.62 16.08
CA GLU A 203 19.21 3.22 16.93
C GLU A 203 17.91 3.49 16.17
N ARG A 204 17.98 3.90 14.91
CA ARG A 204 16.78 4.06 14.06
C ARG A 204 16.08 2.72 13.85
N ARG A 205 16.83 1.68 13.49
CA ARG A 205 16.29 0.31 13.34
C ARG A 205 15.60 -0.17 14.61
N TYR A 206 16.24 0.08 15.76
CA TYR A 206 15.67 -0.27 17.06
C TYR A 206 14.37 0.49 17.38
N LYS A 207 14.27 1.76 16.96
CA LYS A 207 13.01 2.52 17.08
C LYS A 207 11.96 1.99 16.11
N ASP A 208 12.38 1.58 14.92
CA ASP A 208 11.51 0.98 13.90
C ASP A 208 10.87 -0.32 14.35
N ASP A 209 11.67 -1.20 14.96
CA ASP A 209 11.19 -2.41 15.64
C ASP A 209 10.12 -2.14 16.72
N ARG A 210 10.11 -0.95 17.32
CA ARG A 210 9.15 -0.60 18.38
C ARG A 210 7.83 -0.03 17.84
N TRP A 211 7.86 0.68 16.70
CA TRP A 211 6.66 1.26 16.11
C TRP A 211 5.95 0.31 15.15
N CYS A 212 6.66 -0.70 14.65
CA CYS A 212 6.11 -1.82 13.89
C CYS A 212 5.75 -3.00 14.81
N GLY A 213 4.68 -3.73 14.47
CA GLY A 213 4.19 -4.88 15.22
C GLY A 213 4.85 -6.22 14.89
N GLU A 214 5.71 -6.28 13.87
CA GLU A 214 6.20 -7.53 13.26
C GLU A 214 7.01 -8.42 14.22
N THR A 215 7.73 -7.85 15.18
CA THR A 215 8.61 -8.62 16.10
C THR A 215 8.01 -8.85 17.48
N LYS A 216 6.77 -8.42 17.74
CA LYS A 216 6.16 -8.52 19.08
C LYS A 216 5.65 -9.94 19.37
N ASN A 217 6.10 -10.52 20.49
CA ASN A 217 5.64 -11.84 20.96
C ASN A 217 4.13 -11.90 21.27
N ASN A 218 3.49 -10.75 21.50
CA ASN A 218 2.06 -10.66 21.81
C ASN A 218 1.20 -10.35 20.57
N LYS A 219 1.66 -10.69 19.36
CA LYS A 219 0.92 -10.52 18.11
C LYS A 219 -0.51 -11.05 18.22
N ASP A 220 -0.66 -12.28 18.72
CA ASP A 220 -1.96 -12.94 18.83
C ASP A 220 -2.91 -12.21 19.78
N GLN A 221 -2.39 -11.68 20.89
CA GLN A 221 -3.19 -10.87 21.83
C GLN A 221 -3.65 -9.56 21.18
N ILE A 222 -2.74 -8.85 20.50
CA ILE A 222 -3.08 -7.59 19.81
C ILE A 222 -4.13 -7.84 18.72
N ILE A 223 -3.98 -8.91 17.95
CA ILE A 223 -4.96 -9.30 16.93
C ILE A 223 -6.31 -9.62 17.58
N SER A 224 -6.31 -10.39 18.69
CA SER A 224 -7.54 -10.76 19.39
C SER A 224 -8.28 -9.57 20.01
N ASP A 225 -7.56 -8.62 20.59
CA ASP A 225 -8.15 -7.43 21.22
C ASP A 225 -8.78 -6.50 20.19
N ASN A 226 -8.14 -6.35 19.02
CA ASN A 226 -8.70 -5.53 17.93
C ASN A 226 -9.84 -6.24 17.18
N ASN A 227 -9.89 -7.58 17.16
CA ASN A 227 -11.03 -8.30 16.58
C ASN A 227 -12.30 -8.22 17.46
N LYS A 228 -12.18 -7.90 18.76
CA LYS A 228 -13.33 -7.72 19.67
C LYS A 228 -14.07 -6.41 19.44
N ASP A 229 -13.37 -5.39 18.94
CA ASP A 229 -14.00 -4.15 18.49
C ASP A 229 -14.67 -4.44 17.14
N SER A 230 -15.98 -4.22 17.04
CA SER A 230 -16.76 -4.57 15.84
C SER A 230 -16.15 -3.93 14.57
N LEU A 231 -15.55 -4.75 13.71
CA LEU A 231 -15.01 -4.35 12.41
C LEU A 231 -16.08 -4.57 11.34
N GLU A 232 -16.44 -3.52 10.60
CA GLU A 232 -17.22 -3.68 9.37
C GLU A 232 -16.26 -4.01 8.24
N ILE A 233 -16.44 -5.19 7.67
CA ILE A 233 -15.66 -5.65 6.53
C ILE A 233 -16.40 -5.17 5.28
N VAL A 234 -15.89 -4.11 4.65
CA VAL A 234 -16.29 -3.78 3.29
C VAL A 234 -15.52 -4.71 2.36
N ILE A 235 -16.19 -5.78 1.97
CA ILE A 235 -15.69 -6.67 0.91
C ILE A 235 -15.68 -5.83 -0.36
N LEU A 236 -14.50 -5.65 -0.95
CA LEU A 236 -14.42 -4.90 -2.19
C LEU A 236 -14.83 -5.77 -3.39
N ASP A 237 -14.96 -7.09 -3.22
CA ASP A 237 -15.35 -8.05 -4.25
C ASP A 237 -16.87 -8.01 -4.51
N ASP A 238 -17.27 -7.21 -5.51
CA ASP A 238 -18.50 -7.44 -6.26
C ASP A 238 -18.19 -8.51 -7.33
N ASP A 239 -18.52 -9.76 -7.04
CA ASP A 239 -19.02 -10.62 -8.12
C ASP A 239 -20.41 -10.07 -8.45
N ASP A 240 -20.52 -9.39 -9.60
CA ASP A 240 -21.78 -8.95 -10.19
C ASP A 240 -22.66 -10.18 -10.49
N GLU A 241 -23.42 -10.66 -9.49
CA GLU A 241 -24.71 -11.29 -9.73
C GLU A 241 -25.81 -10.36 -9.21
N GLN A 242 -26.50 -9.74 -10.17
CA GLN A 242 -27.68 -8.94 -9.95
C GLN A 242 -28.78 -9.79 -9.29
N GLU A 243 -29.14 -9.51 -8.04
CA GLU A 243 -30.53 -9.67 -7.61
C GLU A 243 -30.93 -8.64 -6.53
N SER A 244 -32.16 -8.17 -6.67
CA SER A 244 -32.78 -6.98 -6.06
C SER A 244 -32.93 -6.99 -4.52
N PRO A 245 -33.32 -5.85 -3.88
CA PRO A 245 -33.07 -5.61 -2.46
C PRO A 245 -34.11 -6.30 -1.58
N ARG A 246 -33.68 -7.29 -0.78
CA ARG A 246 -34.46 -7.78 0.36
C ARG A 246 -33.53 -8.12 1.52
N ASP A 247 -33.83 -7.46 2.65
CA ASP A 247 -33.44 -7.75 4.02
C ASP A 247 -31.97 -8.06 4.31
N LYS A 248 -31.34 -7.11 5.00
CA LYS A 248 -30.03 -7.25 5.65
C LYS A 248 -30.07 -8.46 6.60
N LEU A 249 -29.57 -9.60 6.13
CA LEU A 249 -29.34 -10.76 6.97
C LEU A 249 -27.98 -10.56 7.65
N VAL A 250 -28.03 -10.16 8.92
CA VAL A 250 -26.86 -10.04 9.79
C VAL A 250 -26.45 -11.45 10.20
N GLU A 251 -25.45 -12.03 9.56
CA GLU A 251 -24.80 -13.24 10.07
C GLU A 251 -23.78 -12.85 11.13
N VAL A 252 -24.19 -12.98 12.39
CA VAL A 252 -23.28 -13.02 13.54
C VAL A 252 -22.69 -14.42 13.58
N ILE A 253 -21.43 -14.56 13.18
CA ILE A 253 -20.71 -15.83 13.31
C ILE A 253 -20.00 -15.83 14.66
N ASP A 254 -20.51 -16.63 15.60
CA ASP A 254 -19.83 -16.97 16.85
C ASP A 254 -18.74 -18.02 16.55
N LEU A 255 -17.48 -17.66 16.77
CA LEU A 255 -16.34 -18.56 16.66
C LEU A 255 -16.02 -19.15 18.03
N THR A 256 -16.75 -20.21 18.39
CA THR A 256 -16.34 -21.14 19.47
C THR A 256 -15.46 -22.25 18.91
#